data_AF-A0A0C4DWV4-F1
#
_entry.id   AF-A0A0C4DWV4-F1
#
_cell.length_a   1.000
_cell.length_b   1.000
_cell.length_c   1.000
_cell.angle_alpha   90.00
_cell.angle_beta   90.00
_cell.angle_gamma   90.00
#
_symmetry.space_group_name_H-M   'P 1'
#
loop_
_entity.id
_entity.type
_entity.pdbx_description
1 polymer ?
#
loop_
_entity_poly.entity_id
_entity_poly.type
_entity_poly.pdbx_seq_one_letter_code
_entity_poly.pdbx_strand_id
1 'polypeptide(L)'
;METPVPTVADFQFSDCVPAAKWLAATYQMEAGYDAGADEYPVGLALGYLRSLLHGGPYANATDGQLLAWWKTISRSWGTVGERDKPFARVWEFPYDSCPVDVCKNMGFEGDPDLSGIGITVSFWLAAWLSTAYFFAVVGDKVLLSMEGRMPNTGRREPGRQYPPVARASVRLRLYGFLESLGTFLESALIFAIAMLGAVIARYLLLDREFGVSARQYEIVTAGFMAHFSVLVPILLESISDALRRTRLRLLLWFVILALFSGFTNFVRHMERRLLSVDVNLLHPAHPWIRGFYWWNNCHDIRFYDNILRKTADAGAIIIFINAGWYLYALLYQIPFFEKRFDRIGRWRFFQRLKPYKSHFRLLNAFVCGVFIWLFLGIFHIYREDVLRRAGETNKDAVWTFGQVMALATWLPVVFDLVHLLIRPSRAGGPERALGAKVSTRYKVIPYDRPTDSPQEHGHALTALAEGGAAQATSVPVAAQVP
;
A
#
# COMPACT_ATOMS: atom_id res chain seq x y z
N MET A 1 6.80 11.38 -64.42
CA MET A 1 6.08 12.65 -64.18
C MET A 1 6.06 12.85 -62.69
N GLU A 2 6.66 13.92 -62.20
CA GLU A 2 6.58 14.28 -60.77
C GLU A 2 5.15 14.75 -60.49
N THR A 3 4.41 14.00 -59.70
CA THR A 3 3.10 14.43 -59.23
C THR A 3 3.28 15.52 -58.17
N PRO A 4 2.59 16.68 -58.29
CA PRO A 4 2.73 17.76 -57.31
C PRO A 4 2.38 17.26 -55.91
N VAL A 5 3.19 17.64 -54.93
CA VAL A 5 2.98 17.30 -53.51
C VAL A 5 1.76 18.08 -53.00
N PRO A 6 0.81 17.45 -52.29
CA PRO A 6 -0.32 18.15 -51.69
C PRO A 6 0.14 19.26 -50.74
N THR A 7 -0.56 20.38 -50.76
CA THR A 7 -0.37 21.49 -49.84
C THR A 7 -1.17 21.28 -48.55
N VAL A 8 -0.93 22.09 -47.51
CA VAL A 8 -1.69 22.01 -46.25
C VAL A 8 -3.20 22.13 -46.46
N ALA A 9 -3.62 22.94 -47.44
CA ALA A 9 -5.03 23.18 -47.76
C ALA A 9 -5.74 21.97 -48.37
N ASP A 10 -4.98 21.00 -48.89
CA ASP A 10 -5.52 19.78 -49.49
C ASP A 10 -5.84 18.70 -48.45
N PHE A 11 -5.35 18.86 -47.21
CA PHE A 11 -5.61 17.91 -46.13
C PHE A 11 -6.86 18.27 -45.32
N GLN A 12 -7.71 17.28 -45.08
CA GLN A 12 -8.89 17.33 -44.24
C GLN A 12 -8.59 16.67 -42.89
N PHE A 13 -8.36 17.50 -41.88
CA PHE A 13 -8.04 17.10 -40.51
C PHE A 13 -9.31 16.84 -39.69
N SER A 14 -10.05 15.78 -40.02
CA SER A 14 -11.33 15.44 -39.37
C SER A 14 -11.40 14.02 -38.81
N ASP A 15 -10.66 13.06 -39.38
CA ASP A 15 -10.74 11.64 -38.99
C ASP A 15 -9.68 11.26 -37.95
N CYS A 16 -10.09 11.17 -36.69
CA CYS A 16 -9.22 10.79 -35.58
C CYS A 16 -8.81 9.32 -35.56
N VAL A 17 -9.58 8.40 -36.16
CA VAL A 17 -9.33 6.96 -36.03
C VAL A 17 -8.01 6.52 -36.68
N PRO A 18 -7.75 6.79 -37.96
CA PRO A 18 -6.48 6.43 -38.60
C PRO A 18 -5.33 7.33 -38.11
N ALA A 19 -5.59 8.59 -37.79
CA ALA A 19 -4.61 9.52 -37.24
C ALA A 19 -4.06 9.01 -35.90
N ALA A 20 -4.96 8.62 -35.00
CA ALA A 20 -4.60 8.10 -33.68
C ALA A 20 -3.84 6.78 -33.77
N LYS A 21 -4.29 5.85 -34.62
CA LYS A 21 -3.59 4.57 -34.84
C LYS A 21 -2.18 4.78 -35.36
N TRP A 22 -2.00 5.67 -36.33
CA TRP A 22 -0.69 5.99 -36.88
C TRP A 22 0.24 6.62 -35.84
N LEU A 23 -0.22 7.64 -35.09
CA LEU A 23 0.61 8.30 -34.09
C LEU A 23 0.96 7.34 -32.94
N ALA A 24 -0.01 6.57 -32.45
CA ALA A 24 0.20 5.55 -31.44
C ALA A 24 1.23 4.50 -31.86
N ALA A 25 1.12 3.97 -33.07
CA ALA A 25 2.06 2.98 -33.60
C ALA A 25 3.45 3.59 -33.79
N THR A 26 3.53 4.84 -34.21
CA THR A 26 4.82 5.57 -34.31
C THR A 26 5.51 5.61 -32.94
N TYR A 27 4.79 6.00 -31.88
CA TYR A 27 5.35 5.98 -30.51
C TYR A 27 5.68 4.57 -30.00
N GLN A 28 4.98 3.53 -30.44
CA GLN A 28 5.30 2.14 -30.09
C GLN A 28 6.58 1.67 -30.78
N MET A 29 6.80 2.04 -32.04
CA MET A 29 7.99 1.68 -32.80
C MET A 29 9.23 2.42 -32.28
N GLU A 30 9.11 3.72 -31.99
CA GLU A 30 10.19 4.51 -31.37
C GLU A 30 10.61 3.97 -29.99
N ALA A 31 9.72 3.24 -29.31
CA ALA A 31 10.09 2.60 -28.04
C ALA A 31 11.01 1.37 -28.22
N GLY A 32 11.01 0.75 -29.41
CA GLY A 32 11.96 -0.29 -29.79
C GLY A 32 13.21 0.37 -30.38
N TYR A 33 14.31 0.36 -29.64
CA TYR A 33 15.55 1.09 -29.91
C TYR A 33 16.21 0.84 -31.30
N ASP A 34 15.69 -0.09 -32.10
CA ASP A 34 16.25 -0.48 -33.41
C ASP A 34 15.44 0.02 -34.63
N ALA A 35 14.31 0.71 -34.44
CA ALA A 35 13.55 1.23 -35.57
C ALA A 35 14.31 2.40 -36.23
N GLY A 36 14.95 2.12 -37.37
CA GLY A 36 15.50 3.18 -38.21
C GLY A 36 14.40 4.16 -38.62
N ALA A 37 14.75 5.43 -38.87
CA ALA A 37 13.79 6.47 -39.29
C ALA A 37 13.01 6.13 -40.59
N ASP A 38 13.40 5.06 -41.30
CA ASP A 38 12.71 4.55 -42.48
C ASP A 38 11.63 3.50 -42.16
N GLU A 39 11.55 2.99 -40.93
CA GLU A 39 10.60 1.96 -40.49
C GLU A 39 9.34 2.57 -39.87
N TYR A 40 8.75 3.59 -40.48
CA TYR A 40 7.39 3.97 -40.06
C TYR A 40 6.40 2.85 -40.40
N PRO A 41 5.28 2.71 -39.66
CA PRO A 41 4.27 1.71 -39.97
C PRO A 41 3.55 2.11 -41.27
N VAL A 42 4.14 1.74 -42.42
CA VAL A 42 3.77 2.21 -43.76
C VAL A 42 2.28 2.03 -44.04
N GLY A 43 1.71 0.89 -43.65
CA GLY A 43 0.28 0.64 -43.81
C GLY A 43 -0.60 1.63 -43.06
N LEU A 44 -0.22 2.01 -41.83
CA LEU A 44 -0.94 3.00 -41.02
C LEU A 44 -0.74 4.42 -41.55
N ALA A 45 0.47 4.76 -41.99
CA ALA A 45 0.74 6.05 -42.62
C ALA A 45 -0.06 6.23 -43.92
N LEU A 46 -0.14 5.19 -44.76
CA LEU A 46 -0.97 5.18 -45.97
C LEU A 46 -2.46 5.32 -45.65
N GLY A 47 -2.95 4.58 -44.64
CA GLY A 47 -4.34 4.70 -44.18
C GLY A 47 -4.67 6.11 -43.71
N TYR A 48 -3.78 6.73 -42.94
CA TYR A 48 -3.93 8.09 -42.45
C TYR A 48 -3.84 9.14 -43.56
N LEU A 49 -2.90 9.03 -44.50
CA LEU A 49 -2.85 9.96 -45.63
C LEU A 49 -4.10 9.89 -46.51
N ARG A 50 -4.66 8.70 -46.74
CA ARG A 50 -5.93 8.56 -47.46
C ARG A 50 -7.08 9.24 -46.71
N SER A 51 -7.12 9.12 -45.38
CA SER A 51 -8.14 9.81 -44.60
C SER A 51 -7.93 11.32 -44.57
N LEU A 52 -6.71 11.83 -44.75
CA LEU A 52 -6.50 13.27 -44.88
C LEU A 52 -6.88 13.79 -46.27
N LEU A 53 -6.69 13.01 -47.33
CA LEU A 53 -6.92 13.46 -48.72
C LEU A 53 -8.32 13.10 -49.25
N HIS A 54 -9.20 12.58 -48.39
CA HIS A 54 -10.56 12.22 -48.78
C HIS A 54 -11.32 13.45 -49.29
N GLY A 55 -12.04 13.32 -50.41
CA GLY A 55 -12.84 14.41 -50.99
C GLY A 55 -12.06 15.53 -51.69
N GLY A 56 -10.73 15.49 -51.72
CA GLY A 56 -9.89 16.44 -52.46
C GLY A 56 -9.53 15.97 -53.88
N PRO A 57 -8.78 16.79 -54.64
CA PRO A 57 -8.27 16.42 -55.97
C PRO A 57 -7.33 15.20 -55.94
N TYR A 58 -6.82 14.85 -54.76
CA TYR A 58 -5.91 13.73 -54.52
C TYR A 58 -6.59 12.47 -53.94
N ALA A 59 -7.93 12.42 -53.87
CA ALA A 59 -8.65 11.30 -53.27
C ALA A 59 -8.35 9.93 -53.93
N ASN A 60 -7.98 9.92 -55.21
CA ASN A 60 -7.67 8.73 -55.99
C ASN A 60 -6.16 8.46 -56.12
N ALA A 61 -5.34 9.01 -55.23
CA ALA A 61 -3.90 8.77 -55.24
C ALA A 61 -3.56 7.29 -55.01
N THR A 62 -2.61 6.77 -55.78
CA THR A 62 -2.10 5.40 -55.60
C THR A 62 -1.17 5.31 -54.39
N ASP A 63 -1.00 4.12 -53.83
CA ASP A 63 -0.11 3.88 -52.67
C ASP A 63 1.33 4.34 -52.94
N GLY A 64 1.81 4.18 -54.18
CA GLY A 64 3.12 4.67 -54.59
C GLY A 64 3.23 6.20 -54.56
N GLN A 65 2.16 6.92 -54.94
CA GLN A 65 2.11 8.38 -54.85
C GLN A 65 2.06 8.84 -53.40
N LEU A 66 1.21 8.22 -52.57
CA LEU A 66 1.10 8.52 -51.15
C LEU A 66 2.42 8.29 -50.41
N LEU A 67 3.13 7.20 -50.71
CA LEU A 67 4.46 6.91 -50.16
C LEU A 67 5.51 7.95 -50.60
N ALA A 68 5.52 8.32 -51.89
CA ALA A 68 6.43 9.33 -52.40
C ALA A 68 6.20 10.69 -51.73
N TRP A 69 4.93 11.07 -51.53
CA TRP A 69 4.56 12.27 -50.78
C TRP A 69 4.94 12.16 -49.31
N TRP A 70 4.67 11.04 -48.64
CA TRP A 70 5.07 10.81 -47.24
C TRP A 70 6.57 11.05 -47.05
N LYS A 71 7.40 10.42 -47.89
CA LYS A 71 8.85 10.56 -47.84
C LYS A 71 9.31 12.00 -48.09
N THR A 72 8.63 12.72 -48.97
CA THR A 72 8.95 14.12 -49.28
C THR A 72 8.55 15.04 -48.13
N ILE A 73 7.37 14.83 -47.57
CA ILE A 73 6.80 15.62 -46.50
C ILE A 73 7.56 15.34 -45.18
N SER A 74 7.85 14.09 -44.84
CA SER A 74 8.57 13.72 -43.61
C SER A 74 10.01 14.23 -43.58
N ARG A 75 10.70 14.29 -44.72
CA ARG A 75 12.04 14.90 -44.85
C ARG A 75 12.08 16.38 -44.49
N SER A 76 10.93 17.05 -44.47
CA SER A 76 10.85 18.47 -44.11
C SER A 76 10.84 18.74 -42.60
N TRP A 77 10.81 17.69 -41.78
CA TRP A 77 10.84 17.75 -40.30
C TRP A 77 12.24 18.06 -39.73
N GLY A 78 12.31 18.86 -38.66
CA GLY A 78 13.53 19.33 -38.00
C GLY A 78 14.20 20.58 -38.58
N THR A 79 13.60 21.28 -39.56
CA THR A 79 14.14 22.50 -40.19
C THR A 79 13.39 23.77 -39.74
N VAL A 80 14.13 24.70 -39.13
CA VAL A 80 13.66 25.97 -38.54
C VAL A 80 12.65 26.73 -39.43
N GLY A 81 11.49 27.10 -38.88
CA GLY A 81 10.39 27.82 -39.57
C GLY A 81 9.13 26.96 -39.85
N GLU A 82 8.76 26.09 -38.91
CA GLU A 82 8.23 24.76 -39.25
C GLU A 82 6.72 24.52 -39.08
N ARG A 83 6.00 25.41 -38.39
CA ARG A 83 4.56 25.23 -38.13
C ARG A 83 3.68 25.28 -39.37
N ASP A 84 4.16 25.90 -40.44
CA ASP A 84 3.41 26.02 -41.71
C ASP A 84 3.70 24.88 -42.69
N LYS A 85 4.54 23.90 -42.30
CA LYS A 85 4.87 22.77 -43.17
C LYS A 85 3.80 21.68 -43.11
N PRO A 86 3.49 21.03 -44.25
CA PRO A 86 2.56 19.90 -44.31
C PRO A 86 2.76 18.84 -43.24
N PHE A 87 4.00 18.43 -42.97
CA PHE A 87 4.27 17.37 -41.99
C PHE A 87 3.95 17.78 -40.56
N ALA A 88 4.21 19.04 -40.21
CA ALA A 88 3.92 19.55 -38.87
C ALA A 88 2.42 19.45 -38.57
N ARG A 89 1.56 19.86 -39.50
CA ARG A 89 0.11 19.72 -39.34
C ARG A 89 -0.37 18.26 -39.31
N VAL A 90 0.23 17.40 -40.14
CA VAL A 90 -0.06 15.95 -40.14
C VAL A 90 0.29 15.31 -38.80
N TRP A 91 1.37 15.75 -38.15
CA TRP A 91 1.79 15.29 -36.83
C TRP A 91 0.98 15.92 -35.68
N GLU A 92 0.77 17.24 -35.72
CA GLU A 92 0.06 18.02 -34.69
C GLU A 92 -1.41 17.63 -34.60
N PHE A 93 -2.07 17.27 -35.72
CA PHE A 93 -3.50 16.93 -35.70
C PHE A 93 -3.87 15.80 -34.71
N PRO A 94 -3.29 14.58 -34.79
CA PRO A 94 -3.61 13.53 -33.83
C PRO A 94 -3.18 13.89 -32.41
N TYR A 95 -2.09 14.66 -32.25
CA TYR A 95 -1.59 15.13 -30.97
C TYR A 95 -2.60 16.07 -30.27
N ASP A 96 -3.04 17.12 -30.95
CA ASP A 96 -3.88 18.18 -30.38
C ASP A 96 -5.38 17.84 -30.40
N SER A 97 -5.85 17.22 -31.50
CA SER A 97 -7.29 17.06 -31.76
C SER A 97 -7.81 15.67 -31.42
N CYS A 98 -6.94 14.66 -31.35
CA CYS A 98 -7.33 13.26 -31.13
C CYS A 98 -6.66 12.59 -29.92
N PRO A 99 -6.38 13.28 -28.79
CA PRO A 99 -5.60 12.69 -27.70
C PRO A 99 -6.28 11.44 -27.13
N VAL A 100 -7.61 11.44 -26.96
CA VAL A 100 -8.37 10.31 -26.40
C VAL A 100 -8.19 9.04 -27.24
N ASP A 101 -8.25 9.15 -28.56
CA ASP A 101 -8.09 8.00 -29.46
C ASP A 101 -6.62 7.57 -29.54
N VAL A 102 -5.67 8.52 -29.52
CA VAL A 102 -4.24 8.18 -29.45
C VAL A 102 -3.95 7.39 -28.19
N CYS A 103 -4.49 7.81 -27.03
CA CYS A 103 -4.31 7.10 -25.77
C CYS A 103 -4.86 5.66 -25.83
N LYS A 104 -6.04 5.45 -26.41
CA LYS A 104 -6.58 4.08 -26.56
C LYS A 104 -5.70 3.17 -27.42
N ASN A 105 -5.03 3.73 -28.43
CA ASN A 105 -4.21 2.96 -29.39
C ASN A 105 -2.74 2.84 -28.98
N MET A 106 -2.21 3.77 -28.18
CA MET A 106 -0.80 3.78 -27.75
C MET A 106 -0.45 2.55 -26.92
N GLY A 107 -1.47 1.88 -26.39
CA GLY A 107 -1.39 0.63 -25.70
C GLY A 107 -0.70 0.83 -24.36
N PHE A 108 -1.48 0.96 -23.30
CA PHE A 108 -0.92 1.03 -21.97
C PHE A 108 -0.73 -0.38 -21.42
N GLU A 109 0.46 -0.65 -20.93
CA GLU A 109 0.74 -1.85 -20.17
C GLU A 109 0.91 -1.44 -18.71
N GLY A 110 0.01 -1.90 -17.83
CA GLY A 110 0.17 -1.75 -16.39
C GLY A 110 1.11 -2.79 -15.79
N ASP A 111 1.49 -2.59 -14.53
CA ASP A 111 2.17 -3.60 -13.70
C ASP A 111 1.15 -4.36 -12.87
N PRO A 112 0.81 -5.61 -13.25
CA PRO A 112 -0.13 -6.40 -12.48
C PRO A 112 0.33 -6.63 -11.03
N ASP A 113 1.62 -6.57 -10.71
CA ASP A 113 2.10 -6.72 -9.32
C ASP A 113 1.80 -5.49 -8.44
N LEU A 114 1.42 -4.36 -9.02
CA LEU A 114 1.07 -3.12 -8.29
C LEU A 114 -0.41 -2.75 -8.38
N SER A 115 -0.97 -2.78 -9.59
CA SER A 115 -2.33 -2.36 -9.89
C SER A 115 -3.23 -3.52 -10.31
N GLY A 116 -2.70 -4.74 -10.30
CA GLY A 116 -3.49 -5.91 -10.65
C GLY A 116 -4.56 -6.24 -9.60
N ILE A 117 -5.43 -7.16 -9.98
CA ILE A 117 -6.62 -7.51 -9.19
C ILE A 117 -6.22 -8.08 -7.82
N GLY A 118 -5.27 -9.03 -7.76
CA GLY A 118 -4.94 -9.68 -6.49
C GLY A 118 -4.25 -8.77 -5.47
N ILE A 119 -3.39 -7.86 -5.92
CA ILE A 119 -2.78 -6.86 -5.01
C ILE A 119 -3.81 -5.81 -4.59
N THR A 120 -4.73 -5.43 -5.48
CA THR A 120 -5.87 -4.55 -5.13
C THR A 120 -6.71 -5.19 -4.03
N VAL A 121 -7.07 -6.47 -4.15
CA VAL A 121 -7.80 -7.22 -3.11
C VAL A 121 -7.00 -7.26 -1.80
N SER A 122 -5.68 -7.42 -1.86
CA SER A 122 -4.80 -7.37 -0.68
C SER A 122 -4.89 -6.03 0.05
N PHE A 123 -4.94 -4.90 -0.67
CA PHE A 123 -5.12 -3.58 -0.07
C PHE A 123 -6.49 -3.41 0.59
N TRP A 124 -7.56 -3.88 -0.07
CA TRP A 124 -8.91 -3.89 0.52
C TRP A 124 -8.99 -4.75 1.79
N LEU A 125 -8.37 -5.94 1.78
CA LEU A 125 -8.29 -6.81 2.94
C LEU A 125 -7.55 -6.14 4.10
N ALA A 126 -6.40 -5.50 3.83
CA ALA A 126 -5.64 -4.77 4.85
C ALA A 126 -6.47 -3.65 5.47
N ALA A 127 -7.13 -2.81 4.65
CA ALA A 127 -7.96 -1.71 5.12
C ALA A 127 -9.17 -2.18 5.94
N TRP A 128 -9.87 -3.21 5.45
CA TRP A 128 -11.03 -3.77 6.13
C TRP A 128 -10.65 -4.41 7.46
N LEU A 129 -9.59 -5.24 7.48
CA LEU A 129 -9.10 -5.86 8.71
C LEU A 129 -8.66 -4.79 9.71
N SER A 130 -7.83 -3.81 9.33
CA SER A 130 -7.41 -2.73 10.24
C SER A 130 -8.58 -1.96 10.84
N THR A 131 -9.62 -1.72 10.04
CA THR A 131 -10.84 -1.04 10.49
C THR A 131 -11.62 -1.91 11.48
N ALA A 132 -11.77 -3.21 11.21
CA ALA A 132 -12.40 -4.14 12.14
C ALA A 132 -11.65 -4.21 13.48
N TYR A 133 -10.31 -4.26 13.44
CA TYR A 133 -9.48 -4.26 14.63
C TYR A 133 -9.58 -2.97 15.43
N PHE A 134 -9.60 -1.82 14.75
CA PHE A 134 -9.83 -0.53 15.38
C PHE A 134 -11.15 -0.51 16.14
N PHE A 135 -12.27 -0.85 15.48
CA PHE A 135 -13.59 -0.83 16.11
C PHE A 135 -13.72 -1.81 17.28
N ALA A 136 -13.11 -3.00 17.19
CA ALA A 136 -13.08 -3.94 18.30
C ALA A 136 -12.40 -3.36 19.55
N VAL A 137 -11.24 -2.72 19.39
CA VAL A 137 -10.50 -2.08 20.50
C VAL A 137 -11.26 -0.86 21.04
N VAL A 138 -11.83 -0.02 20.17
CA VAL A 138 -12.62 1.13 20.62
C VAL A 138 -13.86 0.67 21.38
N GLY A 139 -14.56 -0.34 20.87
CA GLY A 139 -15.73 -0.93 21.50
C GLY A 139 -15.43 -1.45 22.91
N ASP A 140 -14.29 -2.13 23.09
CA ASP A 140 -13.84 -2.57 24.41
C ASP A 140 -13.60 -1.41 25.38
N LYS A 141 -12.86 -0.39 24.94
CA LYS A 141 -12.55 0.78 25.77
C LYS A 141 -13.80 1.55 26.16
N VAL A 142 -14.75 1.70 25.24
CA VAL A 142 -16.05 2.34 25.52
C VAL A 142 -16.85 1.50 26.51
N LEU A 143 -16.94 0.19 26.31
CA LEU A 143 -17.66 -0.71 27.20
C LEU A 143 -17.09 -0.67 28.64
N LEU A 144 -15.77 -0.71 28.78
CA LEU A 144 -15.09 -0.59 30.07
C LEU A 144 -15.31 0.80 30.71
N SER A 145 -15.30 1.86 29.91
CA SER A 145 -15.56 3.22 30.41
C SER A 145 -17.00 3.39 30.90
N MET A 146 -17.98 2.72 30.28
CA MET A 146 -19.38 2.75 30.72
C MET A 146 -19.55 2.01 32.05
N GLU A 147 -18.85 0.89 32.25
CA GLU A 147 -18.91 0.14 33.50
C GLU A 147 -18.27 0.89 34.68
N GLY A 148 -17.17 1.61 34.45
CA GLY A 148 -16.50 2.40 35.49
C GLY A 148 -17.28 3.62 35.97
N ARG A 149 -18.38 3.99 35.29
CA ARG A 149 -19.22 5.14 35.61
C ARG A 149 -20.44 4.79 36.47
N MET A 150 -20.64 3.52 36.83
CA MET A 150 -21.65 3.15 37.83
C MET A 150 -21.30 3.86 39.15
N PRO A 151 -22.13 4.82 39.59
CA PRO A 151 -21.82 5.61 40.77
C PRO A 151 -21.73 4.68 41.98
N ASN A 152 -20.81 5.02 42.87
CA ASN A 152 -20.47 4.32 44.10
C ASN A 152 -21.62 4.41 45.15
N THR A 153 -22.88 4.28 44.71
CA THR A 153 -24.07 4.35 45.54
C THR A 153 -24.33 2.99 46.16
N GLY A 154 -23.78 2.77 47.36
CA GLY A 154 -24.15 1.66 48.22
C GLY A 154 -23.04 0.64 48.39
N ARG A 155 -22.30 0.76 49.50
CA ARG A 155 -21.68 -0.31 50.30
C ARG A 155 -21.53 -1.64 49.54
N ARG A 156 -20.45 -1.78 48.77
CA ARG A 156 -20.05 -3.06 48.16
C ARG A 156 -19.77 -4.05 49.28
N GLU A 157 -20.67 -5.01 49.47
CA GLU A 157 -20.37 -6.18 50.27
C GLU A 157 -19.25 -6.98 49.57
N PRO A 158 -18.14 -7.30 50.29
CA PRO A 158 -17.03 -8.07 49.76
C PRO A 158 -17.43 -9.54 49.68
N GLY A 159 -18.28 -9.91 48.71
CA GLY A 159 -18.74 -11.27 48.56
C GLY A 159 -19.52 -11.48 47.28
N ARG A 160 -18.84 -11.94 46.24
CA ARG A 160 -19.42 -12.47 44.99
C ARG A 160 -20.35 -11.54 44.22
N GLN A 161 -19.82 -10.97 43.14
CA GLN A 161 -20.59 -10.87 41.90
C GLN A 161 -19.64 -11.02 40.72
N TYR A 162 -19.51 -12.26 40.24
CA TYR A 162 -18.93 -12.50 38.93
C TYR A 162 -19.82 -11.82 37.88
N PRO A 163 -19.24 -11.20 36.84
CA PRO A 163 -20.04 -10.63 35.77
C PRO A 163 -20.91 -11.72 35.13
N PRO A 164 -22.13 -11.40 34.68
CA PRO A 164 -23.04 -12.35 34.07
C PRO A 164 -22.35 -13.10 32.92
N VAL A 165 -22.54 -14.42 32.84
CA VAL A 165 -21.84 -15.38 31.95
C VAL A 165 -21.88 -14.95 30.46
N ALA A 166 -22.97 -14.30 30.04
CA ALA A 166 -23.10 -13.77 28.68
C ALA A 166 -22.08 -12.65 28.34
N ARG A 167 -21.63 -11.88 29.33
CA ARG A 167 -20.58 -10.85 29.14
C ARG A 167 -19.18 -11.45 29.17
N ALA A 168 -18.99 -12.55 29.91
CA ALA A 168 -17.72 -13.27 29.94
C ALA A 168 -17.38 -13.86 28.56
N SER A 169 -18.37 -14.38 27.82
CA SER A 169 -18.14 -14.95 26.49
C SER A 169 -17.76 -13.91 25.44
N VAL A 170 -18.38 -12.72 25.45
CA VAL A 170 -18.05 -11.61 24.55
C VAL A 170 -16.63 -11.10 24.81
N ARG A 171 -16.27 -10.87 26.08
CA ARG A 171 -14.91 -10.46 26.45
C ARG A 171 -13.87 -11.49 26.03
N LEU A 172 -14.18 -12.77 26.18
CA LEU A 172 -13.26 -13.84 25.83
C LEU A 172 -12.97 -13.93 24.33
N ARG A 173 -14.00 -13.72 23.47
CA ARG A 173 -13.80 -13.62 22.02
C ARG A 173 -12.98 -12.39 21.65
N LEU A 174 -13.25 -11.27 22.30
CA LEU A 174 -12.49 -10.05 22.11
C LEU A 174 -11.03 -10.23 22.52
N TYR A 175 -10.72 -10.91 23.64
CA TYR A 175 -9.34 -11.20 24.03
C TYR A 175 -8.63 -12.09 23.00
N GLY A 176 -9.29 -13.12 22.48
CA GLY A 176 -8.73 -13.93 21.39
C GLY A 176 -8.44 -13.09 20.14
N PHE A 177 -9.34 -12.18 19.80
CA PHE A 177 -9.17 -11.25 18.68
C PHE A 177 -8.06 -10.21 18.94
N LEU A 178 -7.90 -9.72 20.18
CA LEU A 178 -6.80 -8.83 20.56
C LEU A 178 -5.45 -9.55 20.55
N GLU A 179 -5.42 -10.86 20.78
CA GLU A 179 -4.20 -11.67 20.69
C GLU A 179 -3.73 -11.80 19.22
N SER A 180 -4.67 -12.01 18.28
CA SER A 180 -4.34 -12.08 16.85
C SER A 180 -3.87 -10.74 16.25
N LEU A 181 -4.08 -9.62 16.96
CA LEU A 181 -3.53 -8.31 16.59
C LEU A 181 -2.01 -8.34 16.46
N GLY A 182 -1.32 -9.15 17.28
CA GLY A 182 0.14 -9.29 17.21
C GLY A 182 0.60 -9.86 15.88
N THR A 183 -0.01 -10.96 15.44
CA THR A 183 0.27 -11.60 14.14
C THR A 183 -0.10 -10.69 12.99
N PHE A 184 -1.24 -10.01 13.06
CA PHE A 184 -1.65 -9.08 12.01
C PHE A 184 -0.69 -7.90 11.87
N LEU A 185 -0.26 -7.30 12.99
CA LEU A 185 0.72 -6.23 12.97
C LEU A 185 2.05 -6.68 12.36
N GLU A 186 2.53 -7.87 12.68
CA GLU A 186 3.78 -8.42 12.12
C GLU A 186 3.68 -8.64 10.61
N SER A 187 2.59 -9.25 10.13
CA SER A 187 2.32 -9.37 8.70
C SER A 187 2.25 -8.01 8.01
N ALA A 188 1.59 -7.02 8.63
CA ALA A 188 1.48 -5.67 8.08
C ALA A 188 2.84 -4.94 8.02
N LEU A 189 3.72 -5.13 9.00
CA LEU A 189 5.07 -4.59 8.99
C LEU A 189 5.91 -5.19 7.85
N ILE A 190 5.85 -6.51 7.67
CA ILE A 190 6.55 -7.21 6.58
C ILE A 190 6.01 -6.75 5.22
N PHE A 191 4.68 -6.65 5.08
CA PHE A 191 4.04 -6.15 3.88
C PHE A 191 4.48 -4.72 3.55
N ALA A 192 4.55 -3.82 4.55
CA ALA A 192 5.05 -2.46 4.36
C ALA A 192 6.51 -2.41 3.90
N ILE A 193 7.38 -3.26 4.47
CA ILE A 193 8.78 -3.38 4.03
C ILE A 193 8.87 -3.85 2.58
N ALA A 194 8.09 -4.86 2.20
CA ALA A 194 8.05 -5.37 0.84
C ALA A 194 7.59 -4.28 -0.15
N MET A 195 6.53 -3.54 0.17
CA MET A 195 6.03 -2.43 -0.65
C MET A 195 7.07 -1.30 -0.78
N LEU A 196 7.76 -0.96 0.31
CA LEU A 196 8.83 0.04 0.30
C LEU A 196 10.04 -0.41 -0.52
N GLY A 197 10.44 -1.68 -0.41
CA GLY A 197 11.49 -2.26 -1.23
C GLY A 197 11.13 -2.26 -2.71
N ALA A 198 9.89 -2.64 -3.04
CA ALA A 198 9.39 -2.67 -4.40
C ALA A 198 9.35 -1.29 -5.06
N VAL A 199 8.94 -0.24 -4.33
CA VAL A 199 8.99 1.13 -4.88
C VAL A 199 10.42 1.61 -5.06
N ILE A 200 11.33 1.37 -4.10
CA ILE A 200 12.74 1.75 -4.23
C ILE A 200 13.37 1.04 -5.44
N ALA A 201 13.11 -0.25 -5.63
CA ALA A 201 13.63 -1.00 -6.77
C ALA A 201 13.16 -0.40 -8.11
N ARG A 202 11.88 -0.02 -8.24
CA ARG A 202 11.37 0.63 -9.46
C ARG A 202 12.00 2.00 -9.71
N TYR A 203 12.21 2.76 -8.65
CA TYR A 203 12.91 4.04 -8.74
C TYR A 203 14.39 3.89 -9.13
N LEU A 204 15.07 2.85 -8.64
CA LEU A 204 16.44 2.52 -9.05
C LEU A 204 16.51 2.02 -10.49
N LEU A 205 15.51 1.25 -10.94
CA LEU A 205 15.38 0.85 -12.34
C LEU A 205 15.17 2.06 -13.24
N LEU A 206 14.30 3.00 -12.85
CA LEU A 206 14.12 4.27 -13.57
C LEU A 206 15.43 5.06 -13.69
N ASP A 207 16.26 5.06 -12.64
CA ASP A 207 17.54 5.77 -12.65
C ASP A 207 18.59 5.11 -13.54
N ARG A 208 18.66 3.77 -13.54
CA ARG A 208 19.63 2.99 -14.34
C ARG A 208 19.25 2.93 -15.81
N GLU A 209 17.98 2.66 -16.09
CA GLU A 209 17.43 2.50 -17.43
C GLU A 209 16.73 3.79 -17.84
N PHE A 210 17.44 4.92 -17.66
CA PHE A 210 16.95 6.25 -18.01
C PHE A 210 16.72 6.31 -19.52
N GLY A 211 15.52 5.94 -19.96
CA GLY A 211 15.18 5.83 -21.37
C GLY A 211 14.35 4.63 -21.74
N VAL A 212 14.37 3.51 -21.01
CA VAL A 212 13.28 2.53 -21.12
C VAL A 212 12.03 3.22 -20.61
N SER A 213 10.88 3.02 -21.26
CA SER A 213 9.61 3.66 -20.90
C SER A 213 9.20 3.24 -19.49
N ALA A 214 9.82 3.84 -18.48
CA ALA A 214 9.49 3.68 -17.09
C ALA A 214 8.09 4.26 -16.96
N ARG A 215 7.12 3.38 -16.78
CA ARG A 215 5.71 3.74 -16.78
C ARG A 215 5.50 4.58 -15.54
N GLN A 216 5.47 5.91 -15.70
CA GLN A 216 5.34 6.86 -14.57
C GLN A 216 4.13 6.51 -13.69
N TYR A 217 3.06 5.97 -14.29
CA TYR A 217 1.93 5.38 -13.58
C TYR A 217 2.34 4.34 -12.52
N GLU A 218 3.22 3.39 -12.84
CA GLU A 218 3.68 2.34 -11.92
C GLU A 218 4.46 2.94 -10.76
N ILE A 219 5.28 3.95 -11.04
CA ILE A 219 6.10 4.62 -10.02
C ILE A 219 5.21 5.44 -9.07
N VAL A 220 4.24 6.17 -9.63
CA VAL A 220 3.26 6.95 -8.86
C VAL A 220 2.39 6.04 -8.02
N THR A 221 1.82 4.98 -8.60
CA THR A 221 0.98 4.04 -7.86
C THR A 221 1.76 3.26 -6.81
N ALA A 222 2.98 2.80 -7.10
CA ALA A 222 3.85 2.17 -6.12
C ALA A 222 4.17 3.10 -4.94
N GLY A 223 4.53 4.36 -5.22
CA GLY A 223 4.77 5.37 -4.20
C GLY A 223 3.53 5.64 -3.35
N PHE A 224 2.37 5.77 -3.99
CA PHE A 224 1.11 6.01 -3.30
C PHE A 224 0.71 4.83 -2.41
N MET A 225 0.84 3.60 -2.90
CA MET A 225 0.53 2.39 -2.14
C MET A 225 1.58 2.04 -1.08
N ALA A 226 2.82 2.49 -1.24
CA ALA A 226 3.82 2.42 -0.18
C ALA A 226 3.41 3.25 1.05
N HIS A 227 2.87 4.47 0.87
CA HIS A 227 2.33 5.27 1.98
C HIS A 227 1.16 4.57 2.67
N PHE A 228 0.20 4.07 1.89
CA PHE A 228 -0.91 3.26 2.39
C PHE A 228 -0.40 2.09 3.26
N SER A 229 0.59 1.34 2.76
CA SER A 229 1.10 0.15 3.44
C SER A 229 1.74 0.45 4.80
N VAL A 230 2.34 1.64 4.98
CA VAL A 230 2.95 2.07 6.26
C VAL A 230 1.92 2.56 7.25
N LEU A 231 0.80 3.15 6.80
CA LEU A 231 -0.27 3.62 7.69
C LEU A 231 -1.00 2.48 8.41
N VAL A 232 -1.12 1.31 7.76
CA VAL A 232 -1.72 0.09 8.33
C VAL A 232 -1.06 -0.31 9.66
N PRO A 233 0.27 -0.60 9.73
CA PRO A 233 0.92 -0.95 10.99
C PRO A 233 0.96 0.22 11.99
N ILE A 234 0.96 1.49 11.55
CA ILE A 234 0.85 2.64 12.46
C ILE A 234 -0.51 2.59 13.19
N LEU A 235 -1.61 2.36 12.48
CA LEU A 235 -2.94 2.21 13.08
C LEU A 235 -2.96 1.06 14.08
N LEU A 236 -2.49 -0.12 13.67
CA LEU A 236 -2.51 -1.32 14.50
C LEU A 236 -1.66 -1.17 15.76
N GLU A 237 -0.47 -0.56 15.65
CA GLU A 237 0.37 -0.29 16.81
C GLU A 237 -0.21 0.84 17.70
N SER A 238 -0.96 1.78 17.12
CA SER A 238 -1.63 2.83 17.90
C SER A 238 -2.70 2.25 18.83
N ILE A 239 -3.39 1.19 18.41
CA ILE A 239 -4.40 0.50 19.23
C ILE A 239 -3.80 -0.58 20.15
N SER A 240 -2.56 -1.01 19.94
CA SER A 240 -1.93 -2.12 20.68
C SER A 240 -1.24 -1.67 22.00
N ASP A 241 -1.87 -1.83 23.16
CA ASP A 241 -1.29 -1.33 24.42
C ASP A 241 -0.07 -2.14 24.92
N ALA A 242 -0.02 -3.45 24.63
CA ALA A 242 0.98 -4.39 25.18
C ALA A 242 2.14 -4.77 24.23
N LEU A 243 2.03 -4.40 22.95
CA LEU A 243 2.73 -5.05 21.85
C LEU A 243 4.04 -4.33 21.42
N ARG A 244 4.37 -3.20 22.07
CA ARG A 244 5.52 -2.32 21.72
C ARG A 244 6.92 -2.85 22.09
N ARG A 245 7.05 -3.98 22.80
CA ARG A 245 8.30 -4.36 23.51
C ARG A 245 9.10 -5.50 22.88
N THR A 246 8.70 -6.06 21.74
CA THR A 246 9.51 -7.09 21.08
C THR A 246 10.65 -6.44 20.31
N ARG A 247 11.89 -6.88 20.54
CA ARG A 247 13.08 -6.39 19.83
C ARG A 247 12.92 -6.48 18.30
N LEU A 248 12.27 -7.55 17.83
CA LEU A 248 11.94 -7.75 16.42
C LEU A 248 11.11 -6.60 15.84
N ARG A 249 10.08 -6.11 16.55
CA ARG A 249 9.24 -5.01 16.03
C ARG A 249 9.98 -3.69 15.96
N LEU A 250 10.86 -3.43 16.93
CA LEU A 250 11.73 -2.25 16.87
C LEU A 250 12.67 -2.32 15.66
N LEU A 251 13.23 -3.50 15.37
CA LEU A 251 14.02 -3.74 14.17
C LEU A 251 13.20 -3.48 12.89
N LEU A 252 11.99 -4.06 12.79
CA LEU A 252 11.11 -3.88 11.64
C LEU A 252 10.73 -2.40 11.43
N TRP A 253 10.38 -1.68 12.50
CA TRP A 253 10.13 -0.24 12.42
C TRP A 253 11.36 0.54 11.98
N PHE A 254 12.54 0.20 12.49
CA PHE A 254 13.79 0.84 12.05
C PHE A 254 14.00 0.66 10.55
N VAL A 255 13.78 -0.54 10.02
CA VAL A 255 13.85 -0.82 8.58
C VAL A 255 12.81 -0.01 7.80
N ILE A 256 11.55 0.01 8.24
CA ILE A 256 10.48 0.81 7.60
C ILE A 256 10.87 2.28 7.55
N LEU A 257 11.35 2.86 8.66
CA LEU A 257 11.73 4.27 8.73
C LEU A 257 12.93 4.58 7.84
N ALA A 258 13.92 3.69 7.78
CA ALA A 258 15.07 3.84 6.90
C ALA A 258 14.65 3.79 5.42
N LEU A 259 13.84 2.79 5.04
CA LEU A 259 13.36 2.64 3.66
C LEU A 259 12.42 3.79 3.27
N PHE A 260 11.46 4.18 4.11
CA PHE A 260 10.54 5.27 3.84
C PHE A 260 11.25 6.62 3.69
N SER A 261 12.24 6.89 4.54
CA SER A 261 13.09 8.08 4.43
C SER A 261 13.92 8.06 3.15
N GLY A 262 14.56 6.92 2.84
CA GLY A 262 15.32 6.75 1.60
C GLY A 262 14.46 6.97 0.35
N PHE A 263 13.31 6.30 0.29
CA PHE A 263 12.30 6.48 -0.75
C PHE A 263 11.88 7.94 -0.90
N THR A 264 11.46 8.62 0.18
CA THR A 264 10.97 10.02 0.11
C THR A 264 12.06 10.97 -0.39
N ASN A 265 13.31 10.79 0.07
CA ASN A 265 14.44 11.57 -0.42
C ASN A 265 14.74 11.28 -1.90
N PHE A 266 14.64 10.02 -2.31
CA PHE A 266 14.85 9.61 -3.69
C PHE A 266 13.79 10.18 -4.63
N VAL A 267 12.51 10.15 -4.26
CA VAL A 267 11.42 10.78 -5.03
C VAL A 267 11.71 12.27 -5.23
N ARG A 268 12.03 13.01 -4.16
CA ARG A 268 12.36 14.44 -4.25
C ARG A 268 13.63 14.72 -5.06
N HIS A 269 14.58 13.79 -5.08
CA HIS A 269 15.76 13.90 -5.93
C HIS A 269 15.39 13.70 -7.40
N MET A 270 14.62 12.66 -7.70
CA MET A 270 14.16 12.35 -9.06
C MET A 270 13.23 13.41 -9.61
N GLU A 271 12.28 13.95 -8.83
CA GLU A 271 11.44 15.07 -9.26
C GLU A 271 12.29 16.27 -9.69
N ARG A 272 13.31 16.63 -8.90
CA ARG A 272 14.22 17.73 -9.24
C ARG A 272 15.00 17.44 -10.51
N ARG A 273 15.44 16.20 -10.71
CA ARG A 273 16.16 15.78 -11.91
C ARG A 273 15.24 15.80 -13.13
N LEU A 274 14.03 15.27 -13.03
CA LEU A 274 13.03 15.26 -14.10
C LEU A 274 12.65 16.66 -14.54
N LEU A 275 12.45 17.59 -13.59
CA LEU A 275 12.18 19.00 -13.89
C LEU A 275 13.38 19.73 -14.53
N SER A 276 14.60 19.18 -14.42
CA SER A 276 15.81 19.77 -15.01
C SER A 276 16.11 19.27 -16.43
N VAL A 277 15.45 18.21 -16.90
CA VAL A 277 15.66 17.70 -18.26
C VAL A 277 14.95 18.62 -19.25
N ASP A 278 15.74 19.27 -20.12
CA ASP A 278 15.18 20.04 -21.23
C ASP A 278 14.62 19.07 -22.27
N VAL A 279 13.29 19.01 -22.36
CA VAL A 279 12.57 18.12 -23.26
C VAL A 279 12.91 18.41 -24.73
N ASN A 280 13.35 19.63 -25.04
CA ASN A 280 13.73 20.01 -26.40
C ASN A 280 15.07 19.39 -26.84
N LEU A 281 15.90 18.92 -25.90
CA LEU A 281 17.17 18.25 -26.18
C LEU A 281 17.02 16.74 -26.34
N LEU A 282 15.86 16.17 -26.00
CA LEU A 282 15.60 14.75 -26.17
C LEU A 282 15.32 14.44 -27.64
N HIS A 283 16.07 13.49 -28.20
CA HIS A 283 15.87 13.01 -29.56
C HIS A 283 14.45 12.41 -29.71
N PRO A 284 13.70 12.69 -30.79
CA PRO A 284 12.33 12.20 -31.02
C PRO A 284 12.18 10.66 -30.93
N ALA A 285 13.23 9.92 -31.27
CA ALA A 285 13.27 8.46 -31.19
C ALA A 285 13.57 7.90 -29.78
N HIS A 286 13.56 8.73 -28.72
CA HIS A 286 13.88 8.26 -27.39
C HIS A 286 12.65 7.56 -26.76
N PRO A 287 12.76 6.33 -26.20
CA PRO A 287 11.59 5.55 -25.73
C PRO A 287 10.81 6.24 -24.61
N TRP A 288 11.43 7.23 -23.96
CA TRP A 288 10.81 8.08 -22.95
C TRP A 288 9.70 8.98 -23.50
N ILE A 289 9.70 9.27 -24.80
CA ILE A 289 8.72 10.16 -25.42
C ILE A 289 7.32 9.55 -25.38
N ARG A 290 7.20 8.23 -25.55
CA ARG A 290 5.92 7.52 -25.37
C ARG A 290 5.38 7.72 -23.95
N GLY A 291 6.21 7.53 -22.94
CA GLY A 291 5.84 7.74 -21.54
C GLY A 291 5.46 9.20 -21.26
N PHE A 292 6.26 10.14 -21.76
CA PHE A 292 6.02 11.57 -21.64
C PHE A 292 4.71 12.01 -22.32
N TYR A 293 4.44 11.53 -23.53
CA TYR A 293 3.18 11.79 -24.22
C TYR A 293 2.01 11.25 -23.40
N TRP A 294 2.11 10.00 -22.93
CA TRP A 294 1.08 9.40 -22.08
C TRP A 294 0.81 10.26 -20.84
N TRP A 295 1.87 10.69 -20.16
CA TRP A 295 1.79 11.51 -18.96
C TRP A 295 1.13 12.87 -19.21
N ASN A 296 1.41 13.51 -20.34
CA ASN A 296 0.89 14.85 -20.58
C ASN A 296 -0.50 14.87 -21.20
N ASN A 297 -0.80 13.92 -22.09
CA ASN A 297 -2.01 13.92 -22.90
C ASN A 297 -3.03 12.88 -22.45
N CYS A 298 -2.58 11.75 -21.92
CA CYS A 298 -3.48 10.68 -21.48
C CYS A 298 -3.79 10.74 -20.00
N HIS A 299 -2.89 11.25 -19.19
CA HIS A 299 -3.04 11.32 -17.75
C HIS A 299 -3.59 12.69 -17.29
N ASP A 300 -4.53 12.68 -16.34
CA ASP A 300 -5.05 13.93 -15.76
C ASP A 300 -4.03 14.53 -14.78
N ILE A 301 -3.15 15.39 -15.29
CA ILE A 301 -2.12 16.10 -14.52
C ILE A 301 -2.74 16.84 -13.33
N ARG A 302 -3.95 17.41 -13.49
CA ARG A 302 -4.61 18.15 -12.40
C ARG A 302 -5.02 17.22 -11.28
N PHE A 303 -5.53 16.03 -11.61
CA PHE A 303 -5.83 14.99 -10.63
C PHE A 303 -4.57 14.58 -9.88
N TYR A 304 -3.46 14.36 -10.59
CA TYR A 304 -2.19 14.00 -9.96
C TYR A 304 -1.66 15.06 -9.01
N ASP A 305 -1.48 16.30 -9.49
CA ASP A 305 -0.88 17.36 -8.70
C ASP A 305 -1.76 17.79 -7.52
N ASN A 306 -3.08 17.82 -7.70
CA ASN A 306 -3.98 18.30 -6.66
C ASN A 306 -4.46 17.23 -5.68
N ILE A 307 -4.58 15.98 -6.11
CA ILE A 307 -5.18 14.93 -5.29
C ILE A 307 -4.12 13.93 -4.86
N LEU A 308 -3.44 13.26 -5.80
CA LEU A 308 -2.46 12.22 -5.46
C LEU A 308 -1.27 12.79 -4.69
N ARG A 309 -0.61 13.83 -5.22
CA ARG A 309 0.60 14.41 -4.61
C ARG A 309 0.33 15.01 -3.24
N LYS A 310 -0.69 15.86 -3.13
CA LYS A 310 -1.07 16.49 -1.84
C LYS A 310 -1.48 15.46 -0.79
N THR A 311 -2.17 14.38 -1.19
CA THR A 311 -2.53 13.30 -0.26
C THR A 311 -1.31 12.51 0.17
N ALA A 312 -0.38 12.21 -0.76
CA ALA A 312 0.88 11.56 -0.44
C ALA A 312 1.72 12.39 0.54
N ASP A 313 1.86 13.70 0.30
CA ASP A 313 2.57 14.63 1.19
C ASP A 313 1.93 14.67 2.60
N ALA A 314 0.60 14.76 2.67
CA ALA A 314 -0.12 14.72 3.93
C ALA A 314 0.08 13.38 4.68
N GLY A 315 0.06 12.26 3.95
CA GLY A 315 0.37 10.93 4.49
C GLY A 315 1.80 10.84 5.00
N ALA A 316 2.78 11.38 4.26
CA ALA A 316 4.18 11.42 4.66
C ALA A 316 4.37 12.21 5.96
N ILE A 317 3.71 13.37 6.10
CA ILE A 317 3.73 14.15 7.34
C ILE A 317 3.24 13.32 8.53
N ILE A 318 2.12 12.60 8.38
CA ILE A 318 1.58 11.72 9.44
C ILE A 318 2.58 10.61 9.78
N ILE A 319 3.21 10.00 8.78
CA ILE A 319 4.23 8.96 8.97
C ILE A 319 5.44 9.53 9.70
N PHE A 320 5.94 10.71 9.35
CA PHE A 320 7.08 11.34 10.03
C PHE A 320 6.78 11.76 11.48
N ILE A 321 5.57 12.25 11.76
CA ILE A 321 5.14 12.54 13.14
C ILE A 321 5.18 11.26 13.98
N ASN A 322 4.66 10.15 13.44
CA ASN A 322 4.70 8.84 14.09
C ASN A 322 6.14 8.31 14.22
N ALA A 323 6.96 8.46 13.18
CA ALA A 323 8.37 8.09 13.18
C ALA A 323 9.15 8.79 14.30
N GLY A 324 8.95 10.10 14.48
CA GLY A 324 9.55 10.86 15.56
C GLY A 324 9.17 10.32 16.94
N TRP A 325 7.91 9.92 17.12
CA TRP A 325 7.44 9.28 18.36
C TRP A 325 8.05 7.89 18.59
N TYR A 326 8.23 7.09 17.55
CA TYR A 326 8.90 5.79 17.65
C TYR A 326 10.38 5.93 17.96
N LEU A 327 11.07 6.83 17.25
CA LEU A 327 12.48 7.11 17.47
C LEU A 327 12.71 7.60 18.91
N TYR A 328 11.85 8.50 19.39
CA TYR A 328 11.87 8.94 20.79
C TYR A 328 11.75 7.75 21.77
N ALA A 329 10.78 6.85 21.54
CA ALA A 329 10.58 5.71 22.41
C ALA A 329 11.72 4.68 22.33
N LEU A 330 12.34 4.51 21.16
CA LEU A 330 13.49 3.64 20.95
C LEU A 330 14.71 4.19 21.68
N LEU A 331 15.00 5.50 21.54
CA LEU A 331 16.07 6.17 22.25
C LEU A 331 15.89 6.08 23.77
N TYR A 332 14.65 6.19 24.25
CA TYR A 332 14.35 6.07 25.69
C TYR A 332 14.66 4.68 26.26
N GLN A 333 14.60 3.61 25.45
CA GLN A 333 14.94 2.26 25.91
C GLN A 333 16.45 2.02 26.07
N ILE A 334 17.28 2.90 25.53
CA ILE A 334 18.73 2.79 25.64
C ILE A 334 19.17 3.43 26.98
N PRO A 335 19.78 2.67 27.91
CA PRO A 335 20.06 3.14 29.27
C PRO A 335 21.01 4.35 29.32
N PHE A 336 21.85 4.51 28.31
CA PHE A 336 22.70 5.70 28.14
C PHE A 336 21.89 6.99 27.98
N PHE A 337 20.81 6.93 27.20
CA PHE A 337 19.96 8.09 26.92
C PHE A 337 18.97 8.37 28.05
N GLU A 338 18.52 7.35 28.79
CA GLU A 338 17.64 7.51 29.95
C GLU A 338 18.21 8.53 30.96
N LYS A 339 19.46 8.33 31.40
CA LYS A 339 20.15 9.26 32.33
C LYS A 339 20.31 10.67 31.77
N ARG A 340 20.47 10.80 30.45
CA ARG A 340 20.66 12.09 29.78
C ARG A 340 19.33 12.83 29.62
N PHE A 341 18.25 12.12 29.31
CA PHE A 341 16.91 12.69 29.18
C PHE A 341 16.37 13.19 30.52
N ASP A 342 16.64 12.47 31.62
CA ASP A 342 16.26 12.90 32.97
C ASP A 342 16.90 14.24 33.37
N ARG A 343 18.11 14.52 32.88
CA ARG A 343 18.85 15.76 33.20
C ARG A 343 18.32 17.00 32.47
N ILE A 344 17.69 16.86 31.29
CA ILE A 344 17.41 17.99 30.38
C ILE A 344 16.13 18.79 30.74
N GLY A 345 15.43 18.49 31.84
CA GLY A 345 14.36 19.35 32.40
C GLY A 345 13.09 19.52 31.53
N ARG A 346 13.09 19.07 30.27
CA ARG A 346 11.93 19.00 29.35
C ARG A 346 10.88 17.97 29.76
N TRP A 347 11.08 17.29 30.88
CA TRP A 347 10.22 16.21 31.37
C TRP A 347 8.86 16.69 31.90
N ARG A 348 8.76 17.93 32.41
CA ARG A 348 7.48 18.46 32.92
C ARG A 348 6.38 18.51 31.86
N PHE A 349 6.73 18.78 30.60
CA PHE A 349 5.74 18.82 29.51
C PHE A 349 5.18 17.43 29.19
N PHE A 350 6.04 16.43 29.03
CA PHE A 350 5.60 15.05 28.74
C PHE A 350 4.86 14.41 29.91
N GLN A 351 5.24 14.73 31.16
CA GLN A 351 4.48 14.30 32.32
C GLN A 351 3.05 14.85 32.33
N ARG A 352 2.85 16.12 31.93
CA ARG A 352 1.51 16.72 31.78
C ARG A 352 0.68 16.05 30.67
N LEU A 353 1.32 15.51 29.64
CA LEU A 353 0.65 14.80 28.53
C LEU A 353 0.38 13.32 28.82
N LYS A 354 1.01 12.72 29.84
CA LYS A 354 0.82 11.33 30.25
C LYS A 354 -0.66 10.90 30.41
N PRO A 355 -1.55 11.67 31.08
CA PRO A 355 -2.97 11.30 31.18
C PRO A 355 -3.69 11.28 29.82
N TYR A 356 -3.26 12.10 28.87
CA TYR A 356 -3.85 12.19 27.54
C TYR A 356 -3.29 11.18 26.54
N LYS A 357 -2.27 10.39 26.92
CA LYS A 357 -1.60 9.44 26.02
C LYS A 357 -2.59 8.47 25.34
N SER A 358 -3.55 7.92 26.08
CA SER A 358 -4.56 7.01 25.50
C SER A 358 -5.40 7.70 24.43
N HIS A 359 -5.81 8.95 24.68
CA HIS A 359 -6.59 9.75 23.74
C HIS A 359 -5.79 10.09 22.48
N PHE A 360 -4.52 10.50 22.63
CA PHE A 360 -3.65 10.76 21.47
C PHE A 360 -3.42 9.53 20.61
N ARG A 361 -3.27 8.34 21.22
CA ARG A 361 -3.15 7.08 20.49
C ARG A 361 -4.42 6.75 19.71
N LEU A 362 -5.58 6.92 20.34
CA LEU A 362 -6.86 6.69 19.69
C LEU A 362 -7.08 7.67 18.54
N LEU A 363 -6.77 8.95 18.74
CA LEU A 363 -6.83 9.97 17.71
C LEU A 363 -5.89 9.65 16.54
N ASN A 364 -4.65 9.24 16.82
CA ASN A 364 -3.70 8.83 15.79
C ASN A 364 -4.20 7.61 15.01
N ALA A 365 -4.73 6.59 15.69
CA ALA A 365 -5.34 5.43 15.05
C ALA A 365 -6.51 5.83 14.15
N PHE A 366 -7.36 6.75 14.61
CA PHE A 366 -8.48 7.28 13.83
C PHE A 366 -8.00 8.04 12.58
N VAL A 367 -7.04 8.96 12.73
CA VAL A 367 -6.46 9.71 11.61
C VAL A 367 -5.82 8.76 10.59
N CYS A 368 -5.02 7.79 11.03
CA CYS A 368 -4.46 6.77 10.14
C CYS A 368 -5.56 5.96 9.46
N GLY A 369 -6.65 5.61 10.16
CA GLY A 369 -7.80 4.91 9.58
C GLY A 369 -8.47 5.69 8.46
N VAL A 370 -8.73 6.98 8.68
CA VAL A 370 -9.28 7.87 7.65
C VAL A 370 -8.36 7.95 6.44
N PHE A 371 -7.05 8.08 6.66
CA PHE A 371 -6.08 8.14 5.56
C PHE A 371 -5.97 6.82 4.80
N ILE A 372 -5.99 5.65 5.47
CA ILE A 372 -6.00 4.34 4.80
C ILE A 372 -7.14 4.25 3.78
N TRP A 373 -8.36 4.64 4.17
CA TRP A 373 -9.51 4.68 3.27
C TRP A 373 -9.40 5.74 2.19
N LEU A 374 -8.86 6.92 2.51
CA LEU A 374 -8.62 8.00 1.55
C LEU A 374 -7.63 7.57 0.45
N PHE A 375 -6.48 6.97 0.83
CA PHE A 375 -5.51 6.42 -0.11
C PHE A 375 -6.17 5.32 -0.96
N LEU A 376 -6.90 4.39 -0.37
CA LEU A 376 -7.54 3.31 -1.13
C LEU A 376 -8.59 3.84 -2.12
N GLY A 377 -9.42 4.80 -1.71
CA GLY A 377 -10.42 5.43 -2.56
C GLY A 377 -9.82 6.21 -3.72
N ILE A 378 -8.82 7.06 -3.46
CA ILE A 378 -8.11 7.81 -4.50
C ILE A 378 -7.41 6.86 -5.46
N PHE A 379 -6.75 5.82 -4.96
CA PHE A 379 -6.11 4.80 -5.79
C PHE A 379 -7.11 4.11 -6.71
N HIS A 380 -8.30 3.75 -6.20
CA HIS A 380 -9.34 3.12 -7.00
C HIS A 380 -9.85 4.03 -8.12
N ILE A 381 -10.17 5.28 -7.80
CA ILE A 381 -10.61 6.30 -8.78
C ILE A 381 -9.52 6.51 -9.84
N TYR A 382 -8.28 6.66 -9.41
CA TYR A 382 -7.15 6.87 -10.29
C TYR A 382 -6.92 5.69 -11.23
N ARG A 383 -6.95 4.48 -10.69
CA ARG A 383 -6.84 3.25 -11.46
C ARG A 383 -7.95 3.16 -12.50
N GLU A 384 -9.20 3.41 -12.12
CA GLU A 384 -10.32 3.35 -13.05
C GLU A 384 -10.20 4.39 -14.19
N ASP A 385 -9.77 5.62 -13.88
CA ASP A 385 -9.50 6.63 -14.92
C ASP A 385 -8.43 6.17 -15.90
N VAL A 386 -7.33 5.59 -15.41
CA VAL A 386 -6.27 5.04 -16.27
C VAL A 386 -6.79 3.85 -17.10
N LEU A 387 -7.56 2.94 -16.51
CA LEU A 387 -8.17 1.80 -17.21
C LEU A 387 -9.07 2.25 -18.37
N ARG A 388 -9.86 3.31 -18.17
CA ARG A 388 -10.76 3.84 -19.21
C ARG A 388 -10.01 4.44 -20.39
N ARG A 389 -8.77 4.89 -20.20
CA ARG A 389 -7.92 5.53 -21.22
C ARG A 389 -6.91 4.59 -21.87
N ALA A 390 -6.49 3.54 -21.15
CA ALA A 390 -5.46 2.57 -21.51
C ALA A 390 -5.73 1.74 -22.78
N GLY A 391 -7.00 1.65 -23.22
CA GLY A 391 -7.40 0.76 -24.32
C GLY A 391 -7.41 -0.72 -23.91
N GLU A 392 -7.54 -1.62 -24.89
CA GLU A 392 -7.70 -3.07 -24.69
C GLU A 392 -6.40 -3.81 -24.33
N THR A 393 -5.24 -3.18 -24.52
CA THR A 393 -3.93 -3.84 -24.31
C THR A 393 -3.52 -3.95 -22.84
N ASN A 394 -4.36 -3.51 -21.90
CA ASN A 394 -3.96 -3.44 -20.51
C ASN A 394 -3.87 -4.82 -19.85
N LYS A 395 -2.70 -5.10 -19.27
CA LYS A 395 -2.36 -6.34 -18.56
C LYS A 395 -2.76 -6.34 -17.08
N ASP A 396 -3.37 -5.28 -16.55
CA ASP A 396 -3.81 -5.21 -15.13
C ASP A 396 -4.83 -6.30 -14.73
N ALA A 397 -5.50 -6.94 -15.70
CA ALA A 397 -6.42 -8.04 -15.44
C ALA A 397 -5.71 -9.40 -15.24
N VAL A 398 -4.41 -9.48 -15.52
CA VAL A 398 -3.64 -10.73 -15.45
C VAL A 398 -3.21 -11.02 -14.02
N TRP A 399 -3.43 -12.26 -13.59
CA TRP A 399 -2.92 -12.76 -12.31
C TRP A 399 -1.44 -13.12 -12.42
N THR A 400 -0.65 -12.63 -11.47
CA THR A 400 0.78 -12.92 -11.35
C THR A 400 1.08 -13.66 -10.04
N PHE A 401 2.25 -14.29 -9.99
CA PHE A 401 2.73 -14.97 -8.78
C PHE A 401 2.83 -14.00 -7.59
N GLY A 402 3.29 -12.76 -7.83
CA GLY A 402 3.40 -11.71 -6.80
C GLY A 402 2.06 -11.41 -6.14
N GLN A 403 0.97 -11.35 -6.91
CA GLN A 403 -0.37 -11.13 -6.38
C GLN A 403 -0.85 -12.27 -5.46
N VAL A 404 -0.56 -13.52 -5.82
CA VAL A 404 -0.94 -14.68 -5.00
C VAL A 404 -0.17 -14.67 -3.68
N MET A 405 1.13 -14.34 -3.72
CA MET A 405 1.95 -14.18 -2.52
C MET A 405 1.48 -13.02 -1.63
N ALA A 406 1.03 -11.91 -2.22
CA ALA A 406 0.45 -10.79 -1.49
C ALA A 406 -0.82 -11.20 -0.72
N LEU A 407 -1.70 -11.98 -1.35
CA LEU A 407 -2.89 -12.52 -0.67
C LEU A 407 -2.52 -13.53 0.41
N ALA A 408 -1.53 -14.39 0.15
CA ALA A 408 -1.05 -15.39 1.11
C ALA A 408 -0.54 -14.75 2.41
N THR A 409 -0.02 -13.53 2.35
CA THR A 409 0.44 -12.76 3.53
C THR A 409 -0.67 -12.53 4.56
N TRP A 410 -1.94 -12.50 4.11
CA TRP A 410 -3.10 -12.29 4.97
C TRP A 410 -3.75 -13.58 5.45
N LEU A 411 -3.40 -14.74 4.88
CA LEU A 411 -4.00 -16.03 5.25
C LEU A 411 -3.89 -16.33 6.74
N PRO A 412 -2.75 -16.17 7.43
CA PRO A 412 -2.67 -16.43 8.87
C PRO A 412 -3.66 -15.60 9.68
N VAL A 413 -3.84 -14.33 9.31
CA VAL A 413 -4.75 -13.39 9.98
C VAL A 413 -6.21 -13.79 9.74
N VAL A 414 -6.54 -14.16 8.50
CA VAL A 414 -7.89 -14.61 8.13
C VAL A 414 -8.22 -15.94 8.81
N PHE A 415 -7.29 -16.90 8.83
CA PHE A 415 -7.50 -18.18 9.50
C PHE A 415 -7.69 -18.01 11.00
N ASP A 416 -6.89 -17.17 11.66
CA ASP A 416 -7.07 -16.86 13.08
C ASP A 416 -8.45 -16.21 13.32
N LEU A 417 -8.86 -15.27 12.47
CA LEU A 417 -10.17 -14.63 12.57
C LEU A 417 -11.33 -15.62 12.38
N VAL A 418 -11.26 -16.45 11.35
CA VAL A 418 -12.28 -17.46 11.03
C VAL A 418 -12.38 -18.51 12.13
N HIS A 419 -11.25 -18.96 12.67
CA HIS A 419 -11.23 -19.91 13.78
C HIS A 419 -11.90 -19.35 15.03
N LEU A 420 -11.62 -18.08 15.34
CA LEU A 420 -12.24 -17.35 16.45
C LEU A 420 -13.75 -17.14 16.26
N LEU A 421 -14.21 -16.93 15.02
CA LEU A 421 -15.63 -16.70 14.70
C LEU A 421 -16.45 -18.00 14.62
N ILE A 422 -15.90 -19.05 13.98
CA ILE A 422 -16.65 -20.27 13.65
C ILE A 422 -16.72 -21.24 14.82
N ARG A 423 -15.63 -21.47 15.58
CA ARG A 423 -15.65 -22.50 16.64
C ARG A 423 -16.50 -22.02 17.82
N PRO A 424 -17.74 -22.50 17.98
CA PRO A 424 -18.60 -22.05 19.05
C PRO A 424 -18.07 -22.65 20.35
N SER A 425 -18.21 -21.89 21.44
CA SER A 425 -17.69 -22.14 22.79
C SER A 425 -18.15 -23.45 23.48
N ARG A 426 -18.75 -24.41 22.74
CA ARG A 426 -19.41 -25.61 23.27
C ARG A 426 -18.51 -26.85 23.42
N ALA A 427 -17.35 -26.95 22.76
CA ALA A 427 -16.59 -28.22 22.69
C ALA A 427 -15.30 -28.29 23.55
N GLY A 428 -15.24 -27.63 24.70
CA GLY A 428 -14.04 -27.65 25.56
C GLY A 428 -13.16 -26.40 25.44
N GLY A 429 -13.82 -25.24 25.42
CA GLY A 429 -13.28 -23.97 25.89
C GLY A 429 -12.27 -23.28 24.96
N PRO A 430 -12.30 -21.94 24.87
CA PRO A 430 -11.20 -21.14 24.32
C PRO A 430 -9.85 -21.51 24.94
N GLU A 431 -9.80 -22.08 26.15
CA GLU A 431 -8.63 -22.70 26.77
C GLU A 431 -7.82 -23.64 25.86
N ARG A 432 -8.44 -24.44 24.98
CA ARG A 432 -7.70 -25.28 24.01
C ARG A 432 -7.19 -24.51 22.81
N ALA A 433 -7.95 -23.50 22.35
CA ALA A 433 -7.55 -22.63 21.24
C ALA A 433 -6.45 -21.65 21.65
N LEU A 434 -6.54 -21.17 22.89
CA LEU A 434 -5.63 -20.26 23.55
C LEU A 434 -4.49 -21.01 24.25
N GLY A 435 -4.63 -22.27 24.65
CA GLY A 435 -3.59 -23.01 25.38
C GLY A 435 -2.27 -23.17 24.63
N ALA A 436 -2.30 -23.14 23.30
CA ALA A 436 -1.09 -23.11 22.47
C ALA A 436 -0.54 -21.69 22.21
N LYS A 437 -1.34 -20.64 22.43
CA LYS A 437 -1.00 -19.24 22.09
C LYS A 437 -0.97 -18.27 23.28
N VAL A 438 -1.50 -18.64 24.44
CA VAL A 438 -1.57 -17.80 25.63
C VAL A 438 -0.17 -17.60 26.14
N SER A 439 0.23 -16.34 26.18
CA SER A 439 1.46 -15.92 26.83
C SER A 439 1.59 -16.59 28.19
N THR A 440 2.75 -17.17 28.47
CA THR A 440 3.13 -17.78 29.75
C THR A 440 2.93 -16.87 30.97
N ARG A 441 2.67 -15.58 30.75
CA ARG A 441 2.29 -14.60 31.77
C ARG A 441 0.92 -14.83 32.39
N TYR A 442 0.05 -15.59 31.72
CA TYR A 442 -1.27 -15.93 32.25
C TYR A 442 -1.25 -17.38 32.70
N LYS A 443 -1.35 -17.58 34.01
CA LYS A 443 -1.58 -18.90 34.59
C LYS A 443 -3.09 -19.14 34.62
N VAL A 444 -3.56 -20.16 33.92
CA VAL A 444 -4.93 -20.61 34.09
C VAL A 444 -5.03 -21.23 35.48
N ILE A 445 -5.83 -20.63 36.35
CA ILE A 445 -6.11 -21.17 37.67
C ILE A 445 -7.38 -22.01 37.50
N PRO A 446 -7.31 -23.34 37.60
CA PRO A 446 -8.51 -24.16 37.62
C PRO A 446 -9.41 -23.65 38.76
N TYR A 447 -10.66 -23.34 38.43
CA TYR A 447 -11.62 -22.99 39.47
C TYR A 447 -12.00 -24.29 40.16
N ASP A 448 -11.26 -24.64 41.20
CA ASP A 448 -11.71 -25.63 42.16
C ASP A 448 -12.97 -25.07 42.80
N ARG A 449 -14.12 -25.52 42.29
CA ARG A 449 -15.41 -25.23 42.91
C ARG A 449 -15.22 -25.72 44.36
N PRO A 450 -15.38 -24.86 45.37
CA PRO A 450 -15.35 -25.33 46.75
C PRO A 450 -16.37 -26.45 46.79
N THR A 451 -15.90 -27.68 46.97
CA THR A 451 -16.77 -28.79 47.29
C THR A 451 -17.32 -28.41 48.65
N ASP A 452 -18.54 -27.88 48.65
CA ASP A 452 -19.41 -27.78 49.81
C ASP A 452 -19.76 -29.21 50.25
N SER A 453 -18.75 -30.03 50.55
CA SER A 453 -18.87 -31.09 51.53
C SER A 453 -18.68 -30.36 52.86
N PRO A 454 -19.73 -30.22 53.69
CA PRO A 454 -19.53 -29.82 55.08
C PRO A 454 -18.55 -30.83 55.67
N GLN A 455 -17.31 -30.41 55.91
CA GLN A 455 -16.44 -31.13 56.82
C GLN A 455 -17.12 -31.01 58.18
N GLU A 456 -17.88 -32.04 58.54
CA GLU A 456 -18.15 -32.37 59.93
C GLU A 456 -16.81 -32.37 60.67
N HIS A 457 -16.58 -31.33 61.48
CA HIS A 457 -15.57 -31.36 62.53
C HIS A 457 -16.00 -32.38 63.58
N GLY A 458 -15.78 -33.66 63.28
CA GLY A 458 -15.76 -34.73 64.25
C GLY A 458 -14.45 -34.70 65.03
N HIS A 459 -14.54 -34.33 66.30
CA HIS A 459 -13.52 -34.49 67.32
C HIS A 459 -12.85 -35.88 67.27
N ALA A 460 -11.52 -35.93 67.20
CA ALA A 460 -10.75 -37.09 67.65
C ALA A 460 -9.39 -36.61 68.21
N LEU A 461 -9.42 -36.31 69.51
CA LEU A 461 -8.26 -36.29 70.39
C LEU A 461 -7.92 -37.74 70.74
N THR A 462 -6.86 -38.32 70.17
CA THR A 462 -6.19 -39.48 70.82
C THR A 462 -4.72 -39.63 70.41
N ALA A 463 -3.87 -39.49 71.43
CA ALA A 463 -2.67 -40.27 71.74
C ALA A 463 -1.46 -40.31 70.78
N LEU A 464 -0.39 -39.67 71.27
CA LEU A 464 0.99 -40.17 71.34
C LEU A 464 1.13 -41.71 71.24
N ALA A 465 2.04 -42.20 70.38
CA ALA A 465 3.25 -42.93 70.80
C ALA A 465 4.01 -43.54 69.61
N GLU A 466 5.33 -43.35 69.65
CA GLU A 466 6.40 -44.28 69.26
C GLU A 466 6.64 -44.65 67.78
N GLY A 467 7.83 -44.24 67.33
CA GLY A 467 8.90 -45.20 66.99
C GLY A 467 9.04 -45.58 65.51
N GLY A 468 10.27 -45.46 65.00
CA GLY A 468 10.71 -46.27 63.86
C GLY A 468 11.52 -45.54 62.80
N ALA A 469 12.83 -45.75 62.83
CA ALA A 469 13.78 -45.35 61.81
C ALA A 469 13.54 -46.05 60.46
N ALA A 470 13.95 -45.42 59.36
CA ALA A 470 14.94 -45.96 58.42
C ALA A 470 15.12 -45.08 57.17
N GLN A 471 16.37 -45.05 56.72
CA GLN A 471 16.93 -44.49 55.50
C GLN A 471 16.16 -44.86 54.22
N ALA A 472 16.18 -43.96 53.22
CA ALA A 472 16.73 -44.26 51.89
C ALA A 472 16.88 -43.00 51.02
N THR A 473 18.04 -42.97 50.38
CA THR A 473 18.64 -41.97 49.49
C THR A 473 18.10 -41.97 48.05
N SER A 474 18.50 -40.93 47.29
CA SER A 474 18.63 -40.83 45.81
C SER A 474 17.36 -40.32 45.08
N VAL A 475 17.34 -39.42 44.07
CA VAL A 475 18.29 -38.81 43.11
C VAL A 475 17.68 -37.48 42.61
N PRO A 476 18.44 -36.41 42.25
CA PRO A 476 17.93 -35.33 41.42
C PRO A 476 18.15 -35.63 39.93
N VAL A 477 17.06 -35.64 39.14
CA VAL A 477 17.12 -35.75 37.67
C VAL A 477 17.45 -34.37 37.09
N ALA A 478 18.65 -34.27 36.49
CA ALA A 478 19.03 -33.18 35.61
C ALA A 478 18.38 -33.38 34.24
N ALA A 479 17.68 -32.35 33.75
CA ALA A 479 17.19 -32.30 32.38
C ALA A 479 18.28 -31.76 31.45
N GLN A 480 18.74 -32.59 30.52
CA GLN A 480 19.47 -32.17 29.32
C GLN A 480 18.47 -31.78 28.23
N VAL A 481 18.82 -30.70 27.52
CA VAL A 481 18.14 -30.13 26.36
C VAL A 481 18.74 -30.75 25.09
N PRO A 482 17.93 -31.09 24.07
CA PRO A 482 18.35 -31.02 22.67
C PRO A 482 18.16 -29.62 22.08
#